data_AF-A0A3B0R923-F1
#
_entry.id   AF-A0A3B0R923-F1
#
_cell.length_a   1.000
_cell.length_b   1.000
_cell.length_c   1.000
_cell.angle_alpha   90.00
_cell.angle_beta   90.00
_cell.angle_gamma   90.00
#
_symmetry.space_group_name_H-M   'P 1'
#
loop_
_entity.id
_entity.type
_entity.pdbx_description
1 polymer ?
#
loop_
_entity_poly.entity_id
_entity_poly.type
_entity_poly.pdbx_seq_one_letter_code
_entity_poly.pdbx_strand_id
1 'polypeptide(L)'
;MNQIKTIIENAWENREFLKEELTISTIREVINLLDNGKIRVAEPTRSGWQVNEWIKKAVVLYFPIQKMKTIEAGPLEFHDKIPLKTGYAEKGIRVVPHAVARHGAYISKGVILMPSYVNIGAYVDEGTMVDTWATVGSCAQIGKNVHLSGGVGIGGVLEPLQAAPVIIEDNAFIGSRCIVVEGVHIETEAVLGANVVLTASTKIIDVTGDNPIEMKGRVPAQSVVIPGSYTKEFSAGNYNVPCALIIGKRKESTNKKTSLNDALREYDVAV
;
A
#
# COMPACT_ATOMS: atom_id res chain seq x y z
N MET A 1 2.87 -4.93 25.30
CA MET A 1 3.33 -4.08 24.16
C MET A 1 4.50 -3.18 24.53
N ASN A 2 4.48 -2.45 25.65
CA ASN A 2 5.60 -1.57 26.04
C ASN A 2 6.95 -2.28 26.17
N GLN A 3 6.98 -3.46 26.82
CA GLN A 3 8.20 -4.26 26.95
C GLN A 3 8.77 -4.71 25.60
N ILE A 4 7.90 -5.18 24.67
CA ILE A 4 8.29 -5.56 23.31
C ILE A 4 8.94 -4.37 22.61
N LYS A 5 8.29 -3.19 22.64
CA LYS A 5 8.82 -1.97 22.04
C LYS A 5 10.21 -1.63 22.56
N THR A 6 10.41 -1.64 23.89
CA THR A 6 11.71 -1.35 24.50
C THR A 6 12.81 -2.31 24.04
N ILE A 7 12.52 -3.62 23.96
CA ILE A 7 13.50 -4.61 23.47
C ILE A 7 13.89 -4.32 22.02
N ILE A 8 12.91 -4.01 21.15
CA ILE A 8 13.18 -3.68 19.75
C ILE A 8 14.00 -2.40 19.62
N GLU A 9 13.69 -1.36 20.38
CA GLU A 9 14.42 -0.09 20.37
C GLU A 9 15.86 -0.28 20.86
N ASN A 10 16.06 -1.06 21.94
CA ASN A 10 17.40 -1.38 22.42
C ASN A 10 18.22 -2.17 21.39
N ALA A 11 17.61 -3.16 20.73
CA ALA A 11 18.26 -3.95 19.68
C ALA A 11 18.55 -3.14 18.41
N TRP A 12 17.78 -2.07 18.17
CA TRP A 12 18.04 -1.13 17.08
C TRP A 12 19.29 -0.29 17.36
N GLU A 13 19.43 0.24 18.57
CA GLU A 13 20.59 1.02 18.98
C GLU A 13 21.85 0.15 19.12
N ASN A 14 21.71 -1.10 19.56
CA ASN A 14 22.83 -2.04 19.68
C ASN A 14 22.52 -3.40 19.04
N ARG A 15 23.10 -3.63 17.85
CA ARG A 15 22.92 -4.87 17.09
C ARG A 15 23.55 -6.11 17.74
N GLU A 16 24.38 -5.97 18.76
CA GLU A 16 24.91 -7.13 19.50
C GLU A 16 23.80 -7.93 20.17
N PHE A 17 22.68 -7.29 20.53
CA PHE A 17 21.51 -7.96 21.09
C PHE A 17 20.84 -8.94 20.12
N LEU A 18 21.15 -8.90 18.80
CA LEU A 18 20.67 -9.88 17.84
C LEU A 18 21.24 -11.30 18.04
N LYS A 19 22.18 -11.48 18.97
CA LYS A 19 22.69 -12.80 19.41
C LYS A 19 21.86 -13.40 20.55
N GLU A 20 21.04 -12.59 21.22
CA GLU A 20 20.27 -13.01 22.39
C GLU A 20 18.95 -13.68 21.98
N GLU A 21 18.64 -14.82 22.60
CA GLU A 21 17.44 -15.58 22.30
C GLU A 21 16.15 -14.79 22.59
N LEU A 22 16.14 -13.99 23.67
CA LEU A 22 15.02 -13.13 24.01
C LEU A 22 14.75 -12.08 22.92
N THR A 23 15.79 -11.43 22.41
CA THR A 23 15.67 -10.43 21.35
C THR A 23 15.19 -11.05 20.04
N ILE A 24 15.79 -12.19 19.64
CA ILE A 24 15.39 -12.92 18.43
C ILE A 24 13.93 -13.36 18.50
N SER A 25 13.51 -13.94 19.64
CA SER A 25 12.13 -14.39 19.84
C SER A 25 11.15 -13.22 19.86
N THR A 26 11.51 -12.09 20.48
CA THR A 26 10.71 -10.85 20.48
C THR A 26 10.53 -10.28 19.07
N ILE A 27 11.60 -10.22 18.25
CA ILE A 27 11.49 -9.76 16.86
C ILE A 27 10.54 -10.67 16.08
N ARG A 28 10.65 -12.00 16.22
CA ARG A 28 9.74 -12.96 15.58
C ARG A 28 8.29 -12.79 16.05
N GLU A 29 8.08 -12.52 17.34
CA GLU A 29 6.76 -12.22 17.89
C GLU A 29 6.14 -10.99 17.22
N VAL A 30 6.91 -9.91 17.01
CA VAL A 30 6.42 -8.71 16.31
C VAL A 30 5.99 -9.03 14.88
N ILE A 31 6.76 -9.85 14.14
CA ILE A 31 6.37 -10.28 12.78
C ILE A 31 5.10 -11.14 12.82
N ASN A 32 4.94 -12.00 13.82
CA ASN A 32 3.70 -12.78 14.01
C ASN A 32 2.50 -11.87 14.34
N LEU A 33 2.68 -10.85 15.18
CA LEU A 33 1.63 -9.89 15.51
C LEU A 33 1.22 -9.07 14.28
N LEU A 34 2.17 -8.70 13.43
CA LEU A 34 1.91 -8.09 12.11
C LEU A 34 1.15 -9.06 11.20
N ASP A 35 1.60 -10.31 11.06
CA ASP A 35 0.97 -11.31 10.19
C ASP A 35 -0.51 -11.56 10.55
N ASN A 36 -0.84 -11.44 11.84
CA ASN A 36 -2.18 -11.61 12.40
C ASN A 36 -2.97 -10.30 12.55
N GLY A 37 -2.40 -9.16 12.12
CA GLY A 37 -3.07 -7.85 12.16
C GLY A 37 -3.36 -7.33 13.57
N LYS A 38 -2.66 -7.85 14.59
CA LYS A 38 -2.79 -7.39 15.99
C LYS A 38 -2.10 -6.06 16.23
N ILE A 39 -1.11 -5.76 15.39
CA ILE A 39 -0.44 -4.47 15.27
C ILE A 39 -0.30 -4.14 13.79
N ARG A 40 -0.04 -2.87 13.47
CA ARG A 40 0.15 -2.40 12.09
C ARG A 40 1.17 -1.26 12.04
N VAL A 41 1.88 -1.16 10.91
CA VAL A 41 3.00 -0.22 10.74
C VAL A 41 2.56 1.23 10.79
N ALA A 42 1.38 1.54 10.28
CA ALA A 42 0.73 2.83 10.48
C ALA A 42 -0.76 2.61 10.75
N GLU A 43 -1.37 3.46 11.58
CA GLU A 43 -2.77 3.34 11.97
C GLU A 43 -3.48 4.70 12.03
N PRO A 44 -4.80 4.76 11.76
CA PRO A 44 -5.56 5.98 11.92
C PRO A 44 -5.74 6.32 13.40
N THR A 45 -5.55 7.59 13.73
CA THR A 45 -5.80 8.18 15.06
C THR A 45 -6.76 9.36 14.92
N ARG A 46 -7.17 9.98 16.05
CA ARG A 46 -8.01 11.18 16.02
C ARG A 46 -7.36 12.37 15.30
N SER A 47 -6.03 12.40 15.23
CA SER A 47 -5.24 13.45 14.57
C SER A 47 -4.75 13.06 13.18
N GLY A 48 -5.30 11.99 12.58
CA GLY A 48 -4.83 11.44 11.31
C GLY A 48 -3.94 10.21 11.51
N TRP A 49 -3.18 9.83 10.49
CA TRP A 49 -2.38 8.61 10.52
C TRP A 49 -1.09 8.77 11.34
N GLN A 50 -0.83 7.79 12.21
CA GLN A 50 0.41 7.69 12.99
C GLN A 50 1.26 6.53 12.47
N VAL A 51 2.56 6.75 12.32
CA VAL A 51 3.54 5.71 11.99
C VAL A 51 4.13 5.12 13.27
N ASN A 52 4.09 3.80 13.39
CA ASN A 52 4.71 3.04 14.47
C ASN A 52 6.14 2.66 14.09
N GLU A 53 7.08 3.61 14.21
CA GLU A 53 8.48 3.43 13.76
C GLU A 53 9.17 2.20 14.35
N TRP A 54 8.90 1.89 15.62
CA TRP A 54 9.47 0.71 16.29
C TRP A 54 9.08 -0.60 15.60
N ILE A 55 7.91 -0.67 14.95
CA ILE A 55 7.50 -1.84 14.19
C ILE A 55 8.34 -1.96 12.92
N LYS A 56 8.64 -0.85 12.24
CA LYS A 56 9.57 -0.88 11.09
C LYS A 56 10.97 -1.30 11.50
N LYS A 57 11.46 -0.82 12.66
CA LYS A 57 12.73 -1.29 13.25
C LYS A 57 12.72 -2.81 13.41
N ALA A 58 11.65 -3.38 13.96
CA ALA A 58 11.52 -4.84 14.09
C ALA A 58 11.55 -5.57 12.73
N VAL A 59 10.87 -5.05 11.70
CA VAL A 59 10.90 -5.63 10.35
C VAL A 59 12.31 -5.60 9.75
N VAL A 60 13.04 -4.50 9.91
CA VAL A 60 14.44 -4.40 9.44
C VAL A 60 15.35 -5.36 10.22
N LEU A 61 15.21 -5.43 11.55
CA LEU A 61 15.97 -6.33 12.43
C LEU A 61 15.63 -7.81 12.21
N TYR A 62 14.46 -8.11 11.65
CA TYR A 62 14.08 -9.48 11.28
C TYR A 62 14.97 -10.04 10.16
N PHE A 63 15.37 -9.22 9.20
CA PHE A 63 16.15 -9.68 8.05
C PHE A 63 17.53 -10.29 8.37
N PRO A 64 18.37 -9.71 9.25
CA PRO A 64 19.66 -10.30 9.60
C PRO A 64 19.55 -11.57 10.46
N ILE A 65 18.46 -11.77 11.19
CA ILE A 65 18.25 -12.99 12.00
C ILE A 65 17.65 -14.15 11.20
N GLN A 66 17.30 -13.94 9.93
CA GLN A 66 16.89 -15.00 9.00
C GLN A 66 18.08 -15.57 8.22
N LYS A 67 17.99 -16.84 7.84
CA LYS A 67 18.98 -17.53 6.99
C LYS A 67 18.39 -17.76 5.61
N MET A 68 19.21 -17.60 4.57
CA MET A 68 18.83 -17.93 3.19
C MET A 68 18.49 -19.41 3.09
N LYS A 69 17.44 -19.72 2.32
CA LYS A 69 16.99 -21.08 2.05
C LYS A 69 16.62 -21.19 0.58
N THR A 70 16.89 -22.35 0.01
CA THR A 70 16.34 -22.73 -1.29
C THR A 70 14.91 -23.21 -1.10
N ILE A 71 14.00 -22.73 -1.94
CA ILE A 71 12.57 -23.06 -1.96
C ILE A 71 12.24 -23.49 -3.39
N GLU A 72 11.59 -24.64 -3.54
CA GLU A 72 11.22 -25.18 -4.86
C GLU A 72 9.70 -25.21 -5.03
N ALA A 73 9.22 -24.92 -6.24
CA ALA A 73 7.81 -25.03 -6.61
C ALA A 73 7.68 -25.60 -8.03
N GLY A 74 7.57 -26.93 -8.12
CA GLY A 74 7.61 -27.62 -9.42
C GLY A 74 8.95 -27.38 -10.10
N PRO A 75 9.00 -26.86 -11.35
CA PRO A 75 10.26 -26.61 -12.05
C PRO A 75 10.97 -25.31 -11.62
N LEU A 76 10.40 -24.55 -10.68
CA LEU A 76 10.94 -23.25 -10.23
C LEU A 76 11.78 -23.42 -8.96
N GLU A 77 12.95 -22.78 -8.93
CA GLU A 77 13.81 -22.64 -7.75
C GLU A 77 13.87 -21.17 -7.32
N PHE A 78 13.76 -20.93 -6.01
CA PHE A 78 13.91 -19.62 -5.37
C PHE A 78 14.96 -19.69 -4.27
N HIS A 79 15.65 -18.58 -4.01
CA HIS A 79 16.62 -18.46 -2.92
C HIS A 79 16.33 -17.19 -2.12
N ASP A 80 15.59 -17.32 -1.01
CA ASP A 80 15.18 -16.20 -0.14
C ASP A 80 15.23 -16.64 1.34
N LYS A 81 15.20 -15.67 2.24
CA LYS A 81 15.22 -15.85 3.70
C LYS A 81 13.90 -15.48 4.38
N ILE A 82 12.97 -14.86 3.66
CA ILE A 82 11.67 -14.46 4.22
C ILE A 82 10.63 -15.54 3.92
N PRO A 83 10.04 -16.17 4.96
CA PRO A 83 8.98 -17.15 4.75
C PRO A 83 7.77 -16.55 4.04
N LEU A 84 7.05 -17.38 3.29
CA LEU A 84 5.75 -17.02 2.73
C LEU A 84 4.66 -17.11 3.82
N LYS A 85 3.62 -16.29 3.68
CA LYS A 85 2.42 -16.40 4.51
C LYS A 85 1.72 -17.72 4.19
N THR A 86 1.25 -18.39 5.23
CA THR A 86 0.57 -19.68 5.13
C THR A 86 -0.82 -19.61 5.78
N GLY A 87 -1.60 -20.66 5.56
CA GLY A 87 -2.82 -20.84 6.33
C GLY A 87 -3.96 -19.91 5.89
N TYR A 88 -4.20 -19.88 4.58
CA TYR A 88 -5.22 -19.01 4.01
C TYR A 88 -6.64 -19.52 4.26
N ALA A 89 -6.83 -20.84 4.30
CA ALA A 89 -8.14 -21.48 4.45
C ALA A 89 -8.76 -21.18 5.83
N GLU A 90 -8.00 -21.37 6.92
CA GLU A 90 -8.48 -21.09 8.27
C GLU A 90 -8.66 -19.59 8.53
N LYS A 91 -7.92 -18.74 7.80
CA LYS A 91 -8.07 -17.27 7.83
C LYS A 91 -9.22 -16.77 6.94
N GLY A 92 -9.83 -17.65 6.13
CA GLY A 92 -10.91 -17.30 5.20
C GLY A 92 -10.48 -16.33 4.11
N ILE A 93 -9.24 -16.44 3.64
CA ILE A 93 -8.66 -15.61 2.56
C ILE A 93 -8.72 -16.42 1.26
N ARG A 94 -9.22 -15.80 0.18
CA ARG A 94 -9.21 -16.44 -1.16
C ARG A 94 -7.91 -16.07 -1.87
N VAL A 95 -7.08 -17.08 -2.16
CA VAL A 95 -5.80 -16.91 -2.86
C VAL A 95 -5.88 -17.66 -4.19
N VAL A 96 -5.90 -16.91 -5.28
CA VAL A 96 -5.93 -17.47 -6.64
C VAL A 96 -4.49 -17.78 -7.07
N PRO A 97 -4.18 -19.00 -7.54
CA PRO A 97 -2.84 -19.33 -8.00
C PRO A 97 -2.41 -18.43 -9.16
N HIS A 98 -1.24 -17.77 -9.11
CA HIS A 98 -0.11 -17.93 -8.19
C HIS A 98 0.14 -16.69 -7.32
N ALA A 99 -0.89 -16.17 -6.63
CA ALA A 99 -0.73 -15.06 -5.69
C ALA A 99 0.22 -15.41 -4.54
N VAL A 100 1.07 -14.44 -4.14
CA VAL A 100 2.12 -14.62 -3.14
C VAL A 100 2.04 -13.53 -2.09
N ALA A 101 2.08 -13.90 -0.82
CA ALA A 101 2.26 -12.97 0.29
C ALA A 101 3.41 -13.40 1.18
N ARG A 102 4.20 -12.45 1.69
CA ARG A 102 5.24 -12.72 2.69
C ARG A 102 4.65 -12.83 4.09
N HIS A 103 5.25 -13.68 4.91
CA HIS A 103 4.97 -13.72 6.33
C HIS A 103 5.25 -12.36 6.97
N GLY A 104 4.36 -11.92 7.85
CA GLY A 104 4.35 -10.57 8.41
C GLY A 104 3.52 -9.57 7.61
N ALA A 105 2.81 -10.00 6.57
CA ALA A 105 1.73 -9.24 5.94
C ALA A 105 0.37 -9.66 6.54
N TYR A 106 -0.42 -8.68 6.98
CA TYR A 106 -1.80 -8.93 7.37
C TYR A 106 -2.71 -8.90 6.16
N ILE A 107 -3.61 -9.88 6.08
CA ILE A 107 -4.64 -9.98 5.06
C ILE A 107 -5.92 -10.41 5.77
N SER A 108 -6.94 -9.57 5.70
CA SER A 108 -8.20 -9.78 6.41
C SER A 108 -9.05 -10.88 5.77
N LYS A 109 -10.00 -11.40 6.55
CA LYS A 109 -10.96 -12.42 6.11
C LYS A 109 -11.78 -11.87 4.94
N GLY A 110 -12.03 -12.71 3.93
CA GLY A 110 -12.82 -12.36 2.76
C GLY A 110 -12.07 -11.58 1.67
N VAL A 111 -10.82 -11.17 1.92
CA VAL A 111 -9.95 -10.59 0.87
C VAL A 111 -9.70 -11.60 -0.24
N ILE A 112 -9.68 -11.11 -1.48
CA ILE A 112 -9.37 -11.88 -2.68
C ILE A 112 -8.02 -11.42 -3.23
N LEU A 113 -7.07 -12.35 -3.28
CA LEU A 113 -5.79 -12.17 -3.96
C LEU A 113 -5.87 -12.88 -5.31
N MET A 114 -6.04 -12.13 -6.39
CA MET A 114 -5.73 -12.61 -7.74
C MET A 114 -4.20 -12.77 -7.87
N PRO A 115 -3.63 -13.36 -8.94
CA PRO A 115 -2.18 -13.54 -9.08
C PRO A 115 -1.43 -12.21 -8.87
N SER A 116 -0.89 -11.98 -7.68
CA SER A 116 -0.43 -10.69 -7.17
C SER A 116 0.65 -10.89 -6.10
N TYR A 117 1.23 -9.79 -5.60
CA TYR A 117 2.23 -9.83 -4.54
C TYR A 117 1.88 -8.91 -3.36
N VAL A 118 1.94 -9.43 -2.13
CA VAL A 118 1.78 -8.66 -0.88
C VAL A 118 3.03 -8.81 -0.01
N ASN A 119 3.71 -7.71 0.25
CA ASN A 119 5.01 -7.72 0.93
C ASN A 119 4.87 -7.57 2.46
N ILE A 120 5.94 -7.87 3.18
CA ILE A 120 6.00 -7.84 4.65
C ILE A 120 5.61 -6.47 5.24
N GLY A 121 4.87 -6.48 6.35
CA GLY A 121 4.39 -5.29 7.05
C GLY A 121 3.18 -4.63 6.40
N ALA A 122 2.75 -5.07 5.21
CA ALA A 122 1.52 -4.59 4.59
C ALA A 122 0.29 -5.01 5.42
N TYR A 123 -0.76 -4.19 5.33
CA TYR A 123 -2.05 -4.44 5.96
C TYR A 123 -3.14 -4.32 4.90
N VAL A 124 -3.84 -5.41 4.60
CA VAL A 124 -4.94 -5.44 3.62
C VAL A 124 -6.24 -5.77 4.35
N ASP A 125 -7.11 -4.78 4.49
CA ASP A 125 -8.33 -4.89 5.30
C ASP A 125 -9.51 -5.54 4.53
N GLU A 126 -10.60 -5.81 5.24
CA GLU A 126 -11.74 -6.62 4.80
C GLU A 126 -12.39 -6.13 3.50
N GLY A 127 -12.92 -7.09 2.72
CA GLY A 127 -13.64 -6.79 1.47
C GLY A 127 -12.78 -6.29 0.31
N THR A 128 -11.47 -6.12 0.52
CA THR A 128 -10.55 -5.65 -0.52
C THR A 128 -10.26 -6.71 -1.59
N MET A 129 -10.15 -6.24 -2.83
CA MET A 129 -9.75 -7.02 -3.99
C MET A 129 -8.37 -6.57 -4.47
N VAL A 130 -7.43 -7.51 -4.55
CA VAL A 130 -6.09 -7.31 -5.12
C VAL A 130 -6.04 -8.05 -6.45
N ASP A 131 -6.22 -7.32 -7.56
CA ASP A 131 -6.35 -7.91 -8.89
C ASP A 131 -5.02 -8.42 -9.47
N THR A 132 -5.15 -9.11 -10.60
CA THR A 132 -4.05 -9.76 -11.30
C THR A 132 -2.92 -8.76 -11.60
N TRP A 133 -1.72 -9.14 -11.21
CA TRP A 133 -0.47 -8.40 -11.27
C TRP A 133 -0.43 -7.11 -10.47
N ALA A 134 -1.35 -6.91 -9.53
CA ALA A 134 -1.20 -5.86 -8.54
C ALA A 134 -0.09 -6.19 -7.53
N THR A 135 0.51 -5.15 -6.97
CA THR A 135 1.54 -5.26 -5.93
C THR A 135 1.16 -4.39 -4.75
N VAL A 136 1.19 -4.96 -3.55
CA VAL A 136 1.07 -4.25 -2.27
C VAL A 136 2.44 -4.26 -1.59
N GLY A 137 3.14 -3.14 -1.67
CA GLY A 137 4.50 -2.98 -1.16
C GLY A 137 4.62 -3.08 0.36
N SER A 138 5.85 -3.17 0.85
CA SER A 138 6.13 -3.33 2.28
C SER A 138 5.55 -2.17 3.09
N CYS A 139 4.93 -2.48 4.22
CA CYS A 139 4.30 -1.51 5.11
C CYS A 139 3.06 -0.78 4.55
N ALA A 140 2.65 -1.01 3.30
CA ALA A 140 1.49 -0.34 2.72
C ALA A 140 0.20 -0.64 3.51
N GLN A 141 -0.68 0.35 3.64
CA GLN A 141 -1.93 0.25 4.39
C GLN A 141 -3.10 0.36 3.41
N ILE A 142 -3.81 -0.75 3.20
CA ILE A 142 -4.97 -0.84 2.32
C ILE A 142 -6.21 -1.01 3.19
N GLY A 143 -7.13 -0.05 3.08
CA GLY A 143 -8.39 0.00 3.81
C GLY A 143 -9.38 -1.06 3.36
N LYS A 144 -10.61 -0.92 3.85
CA LYS A 144 -11.73 -1.83 3.60
C LYS A 144 -12.34 -1.58 2.23
N ASN A 145 -12.84 -2.64 1.60
CA ASN A 145 -13.55 -2.57 0.32
C ASN A 145 -12.78 -1.81 -0.77
N VAL A 146 -11.44 -1.80 -0.70
CA VAL A 146 -10.60 -1.20 -1.73
C VAL A 146 -10.57 -2.12 -2.94
N HIS A 147 -10.60 -1.55 -4.13
CA HIS A 147 -10.34 -2.30 -5.37
C HIS A 147 -9.02 -1.84 -5.97
N LEU A 148 -7.98 -2.67 -5.83
CA LEU A 148 -6.73 -2.50 -6.56
C LEU A 148 -6.83 -3.25 -7.88
N SER A 149 -7.08 -2.53 -8.97
CA SER A 149 -7.31 -3.12 -10.29
C SER A 149 -6.04 -3.78 -10.87
N GLY A 150 -6.19 -4.46 -12.01
CA GLY A 150 -5.09 -5.20 -12.63
C GLY A 150 -3.83 -4.35 -12.87
N GLY A 151 -2.68 -4.85 -12.43
CA GLY A 151 -1.39 -4.20 -12.61
C GLY A 151 -1.16 -2.95 -11.76
N VAL A 152 -1.96 -2.69 -10.73
CA VAL A 152 -1.75 -1.58 -9.79
C VAL A 152 -0.49 -1.81 -8.96
N GLY A 153 0.40 -0.82 -8.92
CA GLY A 153 1.60 -0.85 -8.07
C GLY A 153 1.46 0.07 -6.86
N ILE A 154 1.32 -0.51 -5.67
CA ILE A 154 1.40 0.22 -4.40
C ILE A 154 2.83 0.09 -3.85
N GLY A 155 3.52 1.22 -3.73
CA GLY A 155 4.91 1.30 -3.30
C GLY A 155 5.12 0.87 -1.85
N GLY A 156 6.23 0.19 -1.59
CA GLY A 156 6.67 -0.13 -0.24
C GLY A 156 7.51 0.98 0.36
N VAL A 157 7.37 1.23 1.67
CA VAL A 157 8.17 2.23 2.40
C VAL A 157 8.61 1.65 3.74
N LEU A 158 9.73 0.92 3.72
CA LEU A 158 10.35 0.39 4.94
C LEU A 158 11.36 1.38 5.54
N GLU A 159 12.16 2.02 4.69
CA GLU A 159 13.08 3.10 5.07
C GLU A 159 12.81 4.33 4.20
N PRO A 160 12.96 5.55 4.74
CA PRO A 160 13.35 5.86 6.11
C PRO A 160 12.23 5.58 7.14
N LEU A 161 12.59 5.35 8.41
CA LEU A 161 11.66 4.82 9.42
C LEU A 161 10.47 5.75 9.67
N GLN A 162 10.71 7.06 9.74
CA GLN A 162 9.70 8.10 9.94
C GLN A 162 8.76 8.31 8.75
N ALA A 163 9.14 7.85 7.55
CA ALA A 163 8.30 8.06 6.38
C ALA A 163 6.99 7.28 6.49
N ALA A 164 5.87 7.93 6.20
CA ALA A 164 4.60 7.23 6.10
C ALA A 164 4.65 6.18 4.97
N PRO A 165 4.09 4.99 5.18
CA PRO A 165 3.82 4.08 4.06
C PRO A 165 2.77 4.67 3.13
N VAL A 166 2.64 4.07 1.94
CA VAL A 166 1.48 4.37 1.08
C VAL A 166 0.22 3.92 1.81
N ILE A 167 -0.77 4.81 1.87
CA ILE A 167 -2.05 4.59 2.53
C ILE A 167 -3.14 4.75 1.47
N ILE A 168 -3.97 3.71 1.33
CA ILE A 168 -5.20 3.72 0.55
C ILE A 168 -6.34 3.50 1.53
N GLU A 169 -7.15 4.52 1.78
CA GLU A 169 -8.26 4.44 2.73
C GLU A 169 -9.47 3.69 2.17
N ASP A 170 -10.46 3.49 3.04
CA ASP A 170 -11.62 2.66 2.78
C ASP A 170 -12.40 3.08 1.53
N ASN A 171 -12.93 2.08 0.82
CA ASN A 171 -13.78 2.20 -0.37
C ASN A 171 -13.15 2.94 -1.55
N ALA A 172 -11.83 3.15 -1.53
CA ALA A 172 -11.12 3.73 -2.67
C ALA A 172 -11.07 2.73 -3.84
N PHE A 173 -11.14 3.27 -5.06
CA PHE A 173 -10.97 2.51 -6.29
C PHE A 173 -9.69 2.95 -6.99
N ILE A 174 -8.79 2.01 -7.27
CA ILE A 174 -7.51 2.28 -7.93
C ILE A 174 -7.52 1.58 -9.30
N GLY A 175 -7.64 2.37 -10.37
CA GLY A 175 -7.75 1.89 -11.74
C GLY A 175 -6.53 1.13 -12.25
N SER A 176 -6.71 0.37 -13.32
CA SER A 176 -5.65 -0.49 -13.86
C SER A 176 -4.40 0.30 -14.20
N ARG A 177 -3.24 -0.31 -13.94
CA ARG A 177 -1.90 0.27 -14.21
C ARG A 177 -1.59 1.56 -13.45
N CYS A 178 -2.36 1.91 -12.42
CA CYS A 178 -1.97 2.99 -11.53
C CYS A 178 -0.73 2.62 -10.72
N ILE A 179 0.09 3.62 -10.42
CA ILE A 179 1.27 3.49 -9.56
C ILE A 179 1.15 4.55 -8.45
N VAL A 180 1.13 4.12 -7.19
CA VAL A 180 1.04 5.00 -6.02
C VAL A 180 2.19 4.66 -5.08
N VAL A 181 3.16 5.55 -4.94
CA VAL A 181 4.44 5.27 -4.27
C VAL A 181 4.84 6.38 -3.30
N GLU A 182 5.97 6.21 -2.61
CA GLU A 182 6.62 7.27 -1.80
C GLU A 182 5.73 7.87 -0.69
N GLY A 183 4.87 7.06 -0.09
CA GLY A 183 4.04 7.49 1.04
C GLY A 183 2.85 8.36 0.64
N VAL A 184 2.48 8.38 -0.65
CA VAL A 184 1.25 9.05 -1.11
C VAL A 184 0.03 8.48 -0.35
N HIS A 185 -0.86 9.38 0.05
CA HIS A 185 -2.08 9.07 0.77
C HIS A 185 -3.32 9.28 -0.11
N ILE A 186 -4.07 8.23 -0.36
CA ILE A 186 -5.36 8.26 -1.05
C ILE A 186 -6.46 8.14 -0.01
N GLU A 187 -7.22 9.22 0.19
CA GLU A 187 -8.28 9.27 1.19
C GLU A 187 -9.53 8.50 0.77
N THR A 188 -10.42 8.29 1.74
CA THR A 188 -11.62 7.46 1.62
C THR A 188 -12.44 7.77 0.37
N GLU A 189 -12.96 6.73 -0.26
CA GLU A 189 -13.86 6.79 -1.43
C GLU A 189 -13.27 7.47 -2.70
N ALA A 190 -11.98 7.82 -2.71
CA ALA A 190 -11.35 8.39 -3.91
C ALA A 190 -11.27 7.36 -5.05
N VAL A 191 -11.32 7.85 -6.28
CA VAL A 191 -11.33 7.05 -7.52
C VAL A 191 -10.19 7.51 -8.41
N LEU A 192 -9.22 6.64 -8.66
CA LEU A 192 -8.17 6.87 -9.65
C LEU A 192 -8.54 6.15 -10.94
N GLY A 193 -8.65 6.92 -12.02
CA GLY A 193 -8.71 6.41 -13.39
C GLY A 193 -7.47 5.60 -13.74
N ALA A 194 -7.56 4.79 -14.80
CA ALA A 194 -6.44 3.96 -15.23
C ALA A 194 -5.19 4.81 -15.52
N ASN A 195 -4.02 4.22 -15.27
CA ASN A 195 -2.71 4.80 -15.58
C ASN A 195 -2.37 6.10 -14.81
N VAL A 196 -3.05 6.38 -13.69
CA VAL A 196 -2.65 7.48 -12.79
C VAL A 196 -1.37 7.10 -12.03
N VAL A 197 -0.34 7.94 -12.13
CA VAL A 197 0.96 7.73 -11.47
C VAL A 197 1.20 8.83 -10.43
N LEU A 198 1.23 8.47 -9.16
CA LEU A 198 1.43 9.36 -8.02
C LEU A 198 2.69 9.00 -7.25
N THR A 199 3.62 9.94 -7.23
CA THR A 199 4.81 9.95 -6.36
C THR A 199 4.67 11.10 -5.35
N ALA A 200 5.59 11.22 -4.39
CA ALA A 200 5.59 12.35 -3.46
C ALA A 200 5.81 13.69 -4.19
N SER A 201 6.39 13.65 -5.38
CA SER A 201 6.68 14.83 -6.19
C SER A 201 5.64 15.13 -7.28
N THR A 202 4.78 14.16 -7.63
CA THR A 202 3.74 14.33 -8.65
C THR A 202 2.84 15.51 -8.30
N LYS A 203 2.68 16.42 -9.26
CA LYS A 203 1.71 17.51 -9.15
C LYS A 203 0.29 16.93 -9.34
N ILE A 204 -0.56 17.15 -8.36
CA ILE A 204 -1.99 16.85 -8.41
C ILE A 204 -2.69 18.21 -8.52
N ILE A 205 -3.54 18.39 -9.54
CA ILE A 205 -4.20 19.67 -9.81
C ILE A 205 -5.70 19.44 -9.78
N ASP A 206 -6.39 20.10 -8.85
CA ASP A 206 -7.83 20.17 -8.85
C ASP A 206 -8.30 21.24 -9.82
N VAL A 207 -9.07 20.82 -10.83
CA VAL A 207 -9.60 21.68 -11.90
C VAL A 207 -11.13 21.78 -11.83
N THR A 208 -11.73 21.45 -10.69
CA THR A 208 -13.20 21.46 -10.50
C THR A 208 -13.79 22.85 -10.31
N GLY A 209 -12.98 23.81 -9.86
CA GLY A 209 -13.39 25.21 -9.65
C GLY A 209 -12.87 26.16 -10.72
N ASP A 210 -13.18 27.45 -10.57
CA ASP A 210 -12.77 28.50 -11.51
C ASP A 210 -11.24 28.68 -11.60
N ASN A 211 -10.51 28.31 -10.53
CA ASN A 211 -9.07 28.40 -10.46
C ASN A 211 -8.46 27.06 -10.04
N PRO A 212 -7.34 26.62 -10.65
CA PRO A 212 -6.72 25.35 -10.32
C PRO A 212 -6.08 25.37 -8.92
N ILE A 213 -6.27 24.31 -8.15
CA ILE A 213 -5.63 24.13 -6.84
C ILE A 213 -4.57 23.03 -6.95
N GLU A 214 -3.31 23.39 -6.72
CA GLU A 214 -2.20 22.43 -6.76
C GLU A 214 -1.93 21.80 -5.39
N MET A 215 -1.71 20.48 -5.38
CA MET A 215 -1.33 19.71 -4.21
C MET A 215 -0.37 18.57 -4.58
N LYS A 216 0.21 17.91 -3.57
CA LYS A 216 1.13 16.78 -3.73
C LYS A 216 0.96 15.79 -2.59
N GLY A 217 1.27 14.52 -2.84
CA GLY A 217 1.36 13.49 -1.80
C GLY A 217 0.04 13.05 -1.17
N ARG A 218 -1.09 13.73 -1.47
CA ARG A 218 -2.41 13.41 -0.92
C ARG A 218 -3.49 13.64 -1.96
N VAL A 219 -4.38 12.67 -2.13
CA VAL A 219 -5.62 12.78 -2.90
C VAL A 219 -6.78 12.92 -1.90
N PRO A 220 -7.54 14.03 -1.92
CA PRO A 220 -8.65 14.24 -0.99
C PRO A 220 -9.77 13.22 -1.16
N ALA A 221 -10.53 13.00 -0.09
CA ALA A 221 -11.65 12.07 -0.08
C ALA A 221 -12.63 12.31 -1.23
N GLN A 222 -13.17 11.21 -1.77
CA GLN A 222 -14.16 11.21 -2.87
C GLN A 222 -13.69 11.82 -4.19
N SER A 223 -12.41 12.21 -4.32
CA SER A 223 -11.89 12.80 -5.56
C SER A 223 -11.91 11.80 -6.71
N VAL A 224 -12.29 12.26 -7.91
CA VAL A 224 -12.14 11.52 -9.17
C VAL A 224 -10.90 12.05 -9.87
N VAL A 225 -9.89 11.19 -10.02
CA VAL A 225 -8.55 11.56 -10.50
C VAL A 225 -8.27 10.88 -11.83
N ILE A 226 -7.80 11.62 -12.82
CA ILE A 226 -7.37 11.09 -14.12
C ILE A 226 -5.92 11.48 -14.43
N PRO A 227 -5.24 10.78 -15.35
CA PRO A 227 -3.96 11.24 -15.89
C PRO A 227 -4.15 12.56 -16.62
N GLY A 228 -3.17 13.46 -16.50
CA GLY A 228 -3.16 14.70 -17.25
C GLY A 228 -1.76 15.23 -17.49
N SER A 229 -1.69 16.43 -18.02
CA SER A 229 -0.43 17.15 -18.17
C SER A 229 -0.67 18.66 -18.06
N TYR A 230 0.38 19.39 -17.71
CA TYR A 230 0.37 20.85 -17.72
C TYR A 230 1.55 21.39 -18.52
N THR A 231 1.33 22.51 -19.19
CA THR A 231 2.38 23.19 -19.95
C THR A 231 3.38 23.80 -18.97
N LYS A 232 4.66 23.51 -19.18
CA LYS A 232 5.78 24.16 -18.47
C LYS A 232 6.73 24.75 -19.49
N GLU A 233 7.15 25.98 -19.22
CA GLU A 233 8.20 26.64 -20.00
C GLU A 233 9.58 26.14 -19.57
N PHE A 234 10.39 25.77 -20.56
CA PHE A 234 11.78 25.39 -20.41
C PHE A 234 12.63 26.27 -21.34
N SER A 235 13.95 26.30 -21.14
CA SER A 235 14.87 27.03 -22.02
C SER A 235 14.78 26.61 -23.50
N ALA A 236 14.29 25.38 -23.77
CA ALA A 236 14.10 24.84 -25.10
C ALA A 236 12.64 24.96 -25.63
N GLY A 237 11.78 25.76 -24.98
CA GLY A 237 10.38 25.97 -25.35
C GLY A 237 9.38 25.38 -24.35
N ASN A 238 8.11 25.33 -24.76
CA ASN A 238 7.00 24.84 -23.94
C ASN A 238 6.78 23.35 -24.15
N TYR A 239 6.73 22.59 -23.06
CA TYR A 239 6.48 21.15 -23.08
C TYR A 239 5.44 20.77 -22.02
N ASN A 240 4.69 19.71 -22.30
CA ASN A 240 3.74 19.14 -21.34
C ASN A 240 4.46 18.23 -20.35
N VAL A 241 4.28 18.51 -19.07
CA VAL A 241 4.79 17.68 -17.97
C VAL A 241 3.63 16.89 -17.37
N PRO A 242 3.80 15.58 -17.09
CA PRO A 242 2.76 14.78 -16.47
C PRO A 242 2.28 15.35 -15.13
N CYS A 243 0.97 15.28 -14.90
CA CYS A 243 0.32 15.52 -13.62
C CYS A 243 -0.87 14.57 -13.44
N ALA A 244 -1.47 14.60 -12.26
CA ALA A 244 -2.80 14.04 -12.03
C ALA A 244 -3.80 15.18 -11.94
N LEU A 245 -4.98 15.00 -12.52
CA LEU A 245 -6.06 15.99 -12.49
C LEU A 245 -7.21 15.45 -11.64
N ILE A 246 -7.63 16.21 -10.62
CA ILE A 246 -8.92 15.99 -9.96
C ILE A 246 -9.97 16.72 -10.80
N ILE A 247 -10.88 15.96 -11.39
CA ILE A 247 -11.91 16.48 -12.32
C ILE A 247 -13.30 16.56 -11.69
N GLY A 248 -13.43 16.07 -10.46
CA GLY A 248 -14.70 16.08 -9.77
C GLY A 248 -14.65 15.31 -8.46
N LYS A 249 -15.82 15.18 -7.85
CA LYS A 249 -16.04 14.32 -6.70
C LYS A 249 -17.08 13.27 -7.02
N ARG A 250 -16.96 12.12 -6.38
CA ARG A 250 -17.99 11.08 -6.41
C ARG A 250 -19.27 11.60 -5.74
N LYS A 251 -20.42 11.38 -6.38
CA LYS A 251 -21.73 11.65 -5.76
C LYS A 251 -22.18 10.46 -4.90
N GLU A 252 -22.95 10.73 -3.85
CA GLU A 252 -23.54 9.68 -2.99
C GLU A 252 -24.47 8.73 -3.76
N SER A 253 -25.13 9.21 -4.82
CA SER A 253 -26.02 8.43 -5.70
C SER A 253 -25.28 7.40 -6.55
N THR A 254 -23.97 7.55 -6.70
CA THR A 254 -23.11 6.66 -7.48
C THR A 254 -22.79 5.44 -6.61
N ASN A 255 -23.66 4.41 -6.70
CA ASN A 255 -23.64 3.13 -5.99
C ASN A 255 -22.25 2.72 -5.48
N LYS A 256 -22.09 2.21 -4.24
CA LYS A 256 -20.76 1.88 -3.70
C LYS A 256 -19.96 0.89 -4.55
N LYS A 257 -20.65 0.08 -5.36
CA LYS A 257 -20.11 -0.85 -6.38
C LYS A 257 -19.97 -0.29 -7.80
N THR A 258 -20.18 1.01 -7.99
CA THR A 258 -20.17 1.61 -9.34
C THR A 258 -18.82 1.36 -9.99
N SER A 259 -18.87 0.86 -11.22
CA SER A 259 -17.69 0.65 -12.03
C SER A 259 -17.00 2.00 -12.26
N LEU A 260 -15.67 2.03 -12.25
CA LEU A 260 -14.86 3.18 -12.69
C LEU A 260 -15.46 3.88 -13.91
N ASN A 261 -16.02 3.09 -14.82
CA ASN A 261 -16.61 3.53 -16.08
C ASN A 261 -17.76 4.52 -15.88
N ASP A 262 -18.62 4.38 -14.88
CA ASP A 262 -19.73 5.32 -14.71
C ASP A 262 -19.26 6.65 -14.08
N ALA A 263 -18.28 6.58 -13.17
CA ALA A 263 -17.64 7.78 -12.63
C ALA A 263 -16.85 8.55 -13.71
N LEU A 264 -16.16 7.85 -14.61
CA LEU A 264 -15.45 8.49 -15.74
C LEU A 264 -16.40 9.01 -16.82
N ARG A 265 -17.46 8.25 -17.16
CA ARG A 265 -18.49 8.67 -18.12
C ARG A 265 -19.24 9.92 -17.68
N GLU A 266 -19.43 10.12 -16.38
CA GLU A 266 -20.08 11.33 -15.83
C GLU A 266 -19.32 12.61 -16.19
N TYR A 267 -18.00 12.53 -16.40
CA TYR A 267 -17.16 13.67 -16.75
C TYR A 267 -16.70 13.63 -18.22
N ASP A 268 -17.42 12.90 -19.08
CA ASP A 268 -17.12 12.77 -20.52
C ASP A 268 -15.68 12.30 -20.83
N VAL A 269 -15.05 11.57 -19.89
CA VAL A 269 -13.72 10.99 -20.09
C VAL A 269 -13.85 9.65 -20.80
N ALA A 270 -13.16 9.50 -21.93
CA ALA A 270 -13.11 8.24 -22.67
C ALA A 270 -12.51 7.12 -21.79
N VAL A 271 -13.23 6.00 -21.72
CA VAL A 271 -12.86 4.78 -20.98
C VAL A 271 -12.15 3.80 -21.89
#